data_AF-A0A327PDY9-F1
#
_entry.id   AF-A0A327PDY9-F1
#
_cell.length_a   1.000
_cell.length_b   1.000
_cell.length_c   1.000
_cell.angle_alpha   90.00
_cell.angle_beta   90.00
_cell.angle_gamma   90.00
#
_symmetry.space_group_name_H-M   'P 1'
#
loop_
_entity.id
_entity.type
_entity.pdbx_description
1 polymer ?
#
loop_
_entity_poly.entity_id
_entity_poly.type
_entity_poly.pdbx_seq_one_letter_code
_entity_poly.pdbx_strand_id
1 'polypeptide(L)'
;MFDNTSNIFLSNYEVQLDNIVGAICDISYDIGKQLEEIIEIHSKEKGFTIIDLFTESFIKEISNIRLESLTGQTTEDVTTTGYTIQEFFSIIADHFNKALFYDNEFLKALKGSDILLVDKEATTFLGIGEKAKDRLIPALKSAKILKKLISNLKSDKIQRSLQKIDTFENDIFYKNTIKASKLEGQPLLPYLKLSIINETSVHHNIVDRGNYWINDTAYLTLGVDLTGDVEYSVLTDIENDRIIGLVIKGILIPYANVDLVKYIKTEQLYNYYWTLFEYSYCTKSTTLKTATDQMLEEFKALTTDAELNQLLSHLKNNFYIKDKEKINKKFVKFFNDVVILEKLDFLTNYSFLMSSNYQDETALGVYSNERPEKSYNLLHWLNHNGETKINHFRSHAPNEIKKTIIHTLKPAICYYFLEKYFEDLFQKLLENNNYTFLANQKLYEKGQQFCEIDFLVRTEKKFYYIETKTKLSKFYIDDFLKKTSKMIKKFRPMTDNSIEIEYFLIGGYSDNNVDEYQYFITNNGKNTDEIYNVPRPNLNTKPYFFTVPVPDQEGKQITCIAEPEYNNLQNLFLSLCVK
;
A
#
# COMPACT_ATOMS: atom_id res chain seq x y z
N MET A 1 10.69 3.90 -11.58
CA MET A 1 10.50 2.95 -10.47
C MET A 1 9.06 3.09 -9.99
N PHE A 2 8.47 2.08 -9.34
CA PHE A 2 7.13 2.21 -8.74
C PHE A 2 7.19 3.12 -7.51
N ASP A 3 6.05 3.71 -7.14
CA ASP A 3 5.95 4.53 -5.94
C ASP A 3 6.20 3.70 -4.67
N ASN A 4 6.63 4.40 -3.61
CA ASN A 4 6.73 3.79 -2.29
C ASN A 4 5.35 3.72 -1.61
N THR A 5 4.75 2.54 -1.55
CA THR A 5 3.52 2.26 -0.82
C THR A 5 3.76 1.84 0.63
N SER A 6 5.01 1.64 1.06
CA SER A 6 5.33 1.35 2.48
C SER A 6 4.95 2.50 3.40
N ASN A 7 4.76 3.70 2.84
CA ASN A 7 4.53 4.95 3.55
C ASN A 7 5.66 5.31 4.53
N ILE A 8 6.85 4.72 4.42
CA ILE A 8 7.98 5.09 5.27
C ILE A 8 8.69 6.30 4.67
N PHE A 9 8.85 7.34 5.47
CA PHE A 9 9.45 8.61 5.06
C PHE A 9 10.54 9.03 6.04
N LEU A 10 11.65 9.52 5.47
CA LEU A 10 12.66 10.26 6.21
C LEU A 10 12.29 11.74 6.20
N SER A 11 12.35 12.39 7.35
CA SER A 11 12.09 13.83 7.48
C SER A 11 13.17 14.49 8.30
N ASN A 12 13.59 15.68 7.88
CA ASN A 12 14.31 16.59 8.76
C ASN A 12 13.32 17.18 9.76
N TYR A 13 13.80 17.47 10.97
CA TYR A 13 13.03 18.21 11.95
C TYR A 13 13.80 19.41 12.50
N GLU A 14 13.07 20.42 12.89
CA GLU A 14 13.56 21.60 13.59
C GLU A 14 12.62 21.92 14.74
N VAL A 15 13.17 22.09 15.94
CA VAL A 15 12.42 22.46 17.14
C VAL A 15 12.57 23.97 17.36
N GLN A 16 11.45 24.65 17.57
CA GLN A 16 11.37 26.10 17.75
C GLN A 16 10.50 26.43 18.97
N LEU A 17 11.11 26.33 20.16
CA LEU A 17 10.47 26.62 21.44
C LEU A 17 10.57 28.10 21.84
N ASP A 18 11.24 28.92 21.06
CA ASP A 18 11.59 30.33 21.33
C ASP A 18 10.42 31.15 21.83
N ASN A 19 9.28 31.11 21.12
CA ASN A 19 8.09 31.87 21.51
C ASN A 19 7.48 31.38 22.83
N ILE A 20 7.52 30.06 23.06
CA ILE A 20 6.89 29.43 24.22
C ILE A 20 7.75 29.65 25.46
N VAL A 21 9.04 29.33 25.36
CA VAL A 21 10.03 29.53 26.43
C VAL A 21 10.20 31.02 26.72
N GLY A 22 10.32 31.85 25.69
CA GLY A 22 10.42 33.30 25.81
C GLY A 22 9.24 33.90 26.55
N ALA A 23 8.00 33.53 26.20
CA ALA A 23 6.82 34.02 26.90
C ALA A 23 6.82 33.68 28.40
N ILE A 24 7.22 32.46 28.78
CA ILE A 24 7.33 32.09 30.20
C ILE A 24 8.43 32.88 30.90
N CYS A 25 9.56 33.08 30.23
CA CYS A 25 10.66 33.85 30.77
C CYS A 25 10.30 35.32 30.96
N ASP A 26 9.60 35.94 29.99
CA ASP A 26 9.08 37.31 30.07
C ASP A 26 8.12 37.47 31.25
N ILE A 27 7.12 36.58 31.36
CA ILE A 27 6.16 36.60 32.49
C ILE A 27 6.90 36.44 33.82
N SER A 28 7.86 35.51 33.89
CA SER A 28 8.64 35.27 35.10
C SER A 28 9.45 36.50 35.51
N TYR A 29 10.04 37.19 34.53
CA TYR A 29 10.82 38.40 34.73
C TYR A 29 9.95 39.59 35.16
N ASP A 30 8.78 39.77 34.55
CA ASP A 30 7.82 40.82 34.91
C ASP A 30 7.26 40.62 36.33
N ILE A 31 6.93 39.38 36.71
CA ILE A 31 6.54 39.03 38.08
C ILE A 31 7.67 39.36 39.05
N GLY A 32 8.91 39.01 38.69
CA GLY A 32 10.11 39.32 39.49
C GLY A 32 10.29 40.83 39.71
N LYS A 33 10.13 41.64 38.66
CA LYS A 33 10.18 43.11 38.74
C LYS A 33 9.08 43.71 39.60
N GLN A 34 7.84 43.25 39.44
CA GLN A 34 6.70 43.81 40.17
C GLN A 34 6.72 43.47 41.67
N LEU A 35 7.49 42.44 42.04
CA LEU A 35 7.55 41.93 43.40
C LEU A 35 8.95 42.11 43.99
N GLU A 36 9.46 43.36 44.00
CA GLU A 36 10.80 43.79 44.47
C GLU A 36 11.20 43.26 45.88
N GLU A 37 10.28 42.67 46.65
CA GLU A 37 10.51 42.06 47.97
C GLU A 37 10.76 40.53 47.96
N ILE A 38 10.73 39.85 46.80
CA ILE A 38 10.68 38.38 46.73
C ILE A 38 12.02 37.72 46.36
N ILE A 39 12.91 38.42 45.67
CA ILE A 39 14.20 37.88 45.24
C ILE A 39 15.32 38.65 45.91
N GLU A 40 16.26 37.95 46.52
CA GLU A 40 17.41 38.54 47.19
C GLU A 40 18.35 39.13 46.12
N ILE A 41 18.18 40.43 45.84
CA ILE A 41 18.98 41.13 44.84
C ILE A 41 20.41 41.27 45.38
N HIS A 42 21.37 40.58 44.76
CA HIS A 42 22.77 40.59 45.18
C HIS A 42 23.42 41.99 45.12
N SER A 43 22.83 42.94 44.36
CA SER A 43 23.22 44.36 44.37
C SER A 43 21.99 45.26 44.14
N LYS A 44 21.49 45.92 45.20
CA LYS A 44 20.39 46.89 45.09
C LYS A 44 20.66 48.03 44.10
N GLU A 45 21.93 48.38 43.87
CA GLU A 45 22.35 49.44 42.94
C GLU A 45 22.32 49.00 41.46
N LYS A 46 22.40 47.69 41.18
CA LYS A 46 22.36 47.13 39.81
C LYS A 46 20.96 46.63 39.39
N GLY A 47 20.02 46.57 40.32
CA GLY A 47 18.63 46.13 40.07
C GLY A 47 18.48 44.62 39.90
N PHE A 48 17.26 44.17 39.56
CA PHE A 48 16.92 42.77 39.29
C PHE A 48 17.56 42.30 37.97
N THR A 49 18.44 41.29 38.05
CA THR A 49 19.14 40.73 36.89
C THR A 49 18.59 39.35 36.52
N ILE A 50 18.88 38.88 35.30
CA ILE A 50 18.37 37.60 34.80
C ILE A 50 18.96 36.38 35.51
N ILE A 51 20.14 36.55 36.13
CA ILE A 51 20.81 35.54 36.97
C ILE A 51 20.02 35.32 38.26
N ASP A 52 19.30 36.35 38.73
CA ASP A 52 18.50 36.28 39.95
C ASP A 52 17.20 35.47 39.74
N LEU A 53 16.80 35.25 38.49
CA LEU A 53 15.55 34.58 38.13
C LEU A 53 15.66 33.04 38.21
N PHE A 54 16.81 32.48 37.85
CA PHE A 54 17.03 31.04 37.75
C PHE A 54 18.01 30.51 38.79
N THR A 55 17.96 29.22 39.08
CA THR A 55 18.93 28.56 39.96
C THR A 55 20.32 28.55 39.32
N GLU A 56 21.37 28.67 40.14
CA GLU A 56 22.76 28.61 39.63
C GLU A 56 23.07 27.28 38.93
N SER A 57 22.47 26.18 39.38
CA SER A 57 22.64 24.87 38.76
C SER A 57 22.11 24.85 37.34
N PHE A 58 20.93 25.43 37.11
CA PHE A 58 20.33 25.51 35.79
C PHE A 58 21.14 26.44 34.87
N ILE A 59 21.60 27.59 35.37
CA ILE A 59 22.44 28.50 34.58
C ILE A 59 23.73 27.81 34.12
N LYS A 60 24.36 27.02 35.01
CA LYS A 60 25.54 26.20 34.67
C LYS A 60 25.22 25.08 33.67
N GLU A 61 24.01 24.55 33.68
CA GLU A 61 23.56 23.49 32.77
C GLU A 61 23.28 24.02 31.35
N ILE A 62 22.53 25.11 31.22
CA ILE A 62 22.18 25.69 29.92
C ILE A 62 23.37 26.29 29.19
N SER A 63 24.45 26.55 29.93
CA SER A 63 25.54 27.34 29.42
C SER A 63 26.89 26.77 29.84
N ASN A 64 27.70 26.40 28.84
CA ASN A 64 29.17 26.43 28.96
C ASN A 64 29.70 27.89 29.14
N ILE A 65 28.84 28.83 29.55
CA ILE A 65 29.12 30.26 29.73
C ILE A 65 29.50 30.44 31.19
N ARG A 66 30.64 31.08 31.44
CA ARG A 66 31.04 31.44 32.81
C ARG A 66 30.01 32.44 33.35
N LEU A 67 29.62 32.35 34.62
CA LEU A 67 28.73 33.35 35.26
C LEU A 67 29.25 34.79 35.05
N GLU A 68 30.58 34.93 34.98
CA GLU A 68 31.32 36.16 34.68
C GLU A 68 30.94 36.83 33.35
N SER A 69 30.46 36.08 32.36
CA SER A 69 30.01 36.59 31.05
C SER A 69 28.55 37.07 31.04
N LEU A 70 27.77 36.76 32.07
CA LEU A 70 26.38 37.22 32.21
C LEU A 70 26.31 38.62 32.83
N THR A 71 27.30 39.00 33.63
CA THR A 71 27.45 40.36 34.16
C THR A 71 28.65 41.01 33.48
N GLY A 72 28.44 41.97 32.58
CA GLY A 72 29.55 42.64 31.89
C GLY A 72 30.67 43.06 32.85
N GLN A 73 31.91 42.79 32.49
CA GLN A 73 33.09 43.12 33.30
C GLN A 73 33.82 44.31 32.69
N THR A 74 34.30 45.19 33.56
CA THR A 74 35.27 46.24 33.20
C THR A 74 36.53 45.93 33.99
N THR A 75 37.56 45.44 33.32
CA THR A 75 38.93 45.46 33.86
C THR A 75 39.69 46.61 33.21
N GLU A 76 40.83 47.02 33.78
CA GLU A 76 41.60 48.21 33.35
C GLU A 76 41.93 48.23 31.83
N ASP A 77 41.88 47.08 31.14
CA ASP A 77 42.20 46.95 29.72
C ASP A 77 41.10 46.36 28.82
N VAL A 78 39.98 45.82 29.34
CA VAL A 78 38.90 45.21 28.50
C VAL A 78 37.52 45.41 29.10
N THR A 79 36.57 45.86 28.28
CA THR A 79 35.14 45.89 28.59
C THR A 79 34.43 44.73 27.89
N THR A 80 33.96 43.74 28.63
CA THR A 80 33.09 42.68 28.10
C THR A 80 31.65 43.10 28.34
N THR A 81 30.89 43.34 27.25
CA THR A 81 29.44 43.52 27.32
C THR A 81 28.78 42.17 27.63
N GLY A 82 28.02 42.10 28.73
CA GLY A 82 27.24 40.91 29.07
C GLY A 82 26.04 40.73 28.14
N TYR A 83 25.39 39.56 28.21
CA TYR A 83 24.19 39.25 27.42
C TYR A 83 23.00 40.13 27.82
N THR A 84 22.21 40.53 26.82
CA THR A 84 20.89 41.12 27.02
C THR A 84 19.87 40.08 27.50
N ILE A 85 18.73 40.55 28.01
CA ILE A 85 17.64 39.70 28.50
C ILE A 85 17.14 38.75 27.39
N GLN A 86 16.92 39.32 26.20
CA GLN A 86 16.42 38.59 25.05
C GLN A 86 17.43 37.55 24.55
N GLU A 87 18.72 37.88 24.53
CA GLU A 87 19.78 36.93 24.18
C GLU A 87 19.83 35.78 25.18
N PHE A 88 19.66 36.04 26.49
CA PHE A 88 19.63 34.98 27.50
C PHE A 88 18.39 34.08 27.38
N PHE A 89 17.21 34.64 27.12
CA PHE A 89 16.01 33.84 26.87
C PHE A 89 16.15 32.97 25.61
N SER A 90 16.80 33.49 24.57
CA SER A 90 17.16 32.71 23.37
C SER A 90 18.08 31.54 23.73
N ILE A 91 19.07 31.74 24.60
CA ILE A 91 19.96 30.66 25.08
C ILE A 91 19.17 29.57 25.81
N ILE A 92 18.21 29.95 26.66
CA ILE A 92 17.33 28.97 27.35
C ILE A 92 16.50 28.20 26.33
N ALA A 93 15.90 28.88 25.35
CA ALA A 93 15.12 28.23 24.30
C ALA A 93 15.98 27.25 23.49
N ASP A 94 17.18 27.65 23.11
CA ASP A 94 18.15 26.81 22.40
C ASP A 94 18.55 25.58 23.20
N HIS A 95 18.74 25.72 24.51
CA HIS A 95 18.99 24.58 25.39
C HIS A 95 17.85 23.56 25.31
N PHE A 96 16.59 23.99 25.45
CA PHE A 96 15.46 23.08 25.35
C PHE A 96 15.25 22.52 23.94
N ASN A 97 15.47 23.32 22.89
CA ASN A 97 15.41 22.88 21.50
C ASN A 97 16.38 21.70 21.25
N LYS A 98 17.62 21.80 21.76
CA LYS A 98 18.64 20.75 21.64
C LYS A 98 18.38 19.55 22.54
N ALA A 99 17.90 19.79 23.77
CA ALA A 99 17.70 18.74 24.77
C ALA A 99 16.43 17.89 24.55
N LEU A 100 15.44 18.39 23.79
CA LEU A 100 14.12 17.74 23.67
C LEU A 100 14.20 16.25 23.27
N PHE A 101 14.96 15.93 22.23
CA PHE A 101 15.08 14.56 21.74
C PHE A 101 16.02 13.67 22.59
N TYR A 102 16.61 14.23 23.63
CA TYR A 102 17.32 13.50 24.68
C TYR A 102 16.47 13.32 25.94
N ASP A 103 15.27 13.92 25.99
CA ASP A 103 14.38 13.83 27.14
C ASP A 103 13.68 12.46 27.23
N ASN A 104 13.79 11.80 28.37
CA ASN A 104 13.22 10.47 28.57
C ASN A 104 11.69 10.45 28.49
N GLU A 105 11.00 11.49 28.97
CA GLU A 105 9.53 11.54 28.91
C GLU A 105 9.04 11.77 27.48
N PHE A 106 9.73 12.64 26.72
CA PHE A 106 9.50 12.82 25.29
C PHE A 106 9.66 11.49 24.53
N LEU A 107 10.82 10.84 24.67
CA LEU A 107 11.14 9.59 23.97
C LEU A 107 10.21 8.43 24.37
N LYS A 108 9.80 8.38 25.65
CA LYS A 108 8.83 7.40 26.13
C LYS A 108 7.45 7.60 25.51
N ALA A 109 7.03 8.85 25.31
CA ALA A 109 5.75 9.16 24.66
C ALA A 109 5.72 8.82 23.16
N LEU A 110 6.89 8.68 22.51
CA LEU A 110 7.00 8.20 21.14
C LEU A 110 6.90 6.67 21.02
N LYS A 111 7.05 5.90 22.11
CA LYS A 111 6.96 4.43 22.07
C LYS A 111 5.58 3.98 21.59
N GLY A 112 5.56 3.04 20.64
CA GLY A 112 4.32 2.55 20.04
C GLY A 112 3.64 3.54 19.07
N SER A 113 4.31 4.65 18.73
CA SER A 113 3.87 5.54 17.66
C SER A 113 4.34 5.07 16.28
N ASP A 114 3.95 5.80 15.26
CA ASP A 114 4.34 5.58 13.86
C ASP A 114 5.78 6.07 13.55
N ILE A 115 6.51 6.64 14.53
CA ILE A 115 7.93 7.00 14.40
C ILE A 115 8.78 5.76 14.68
N LEU A 116 9.66 5.40 13.75
CA LEU A 116 10.51 4.20 13.82
C LEU A 116 11.88 4.49 14.43
N LEU A 117 12.51 5.59 13.99
CA LEU A 117 13.87 5.97 14.36
C LEU A 117 13.93 7.50 14.45
N VAL A 118 14.68 8.01 15.43
CA VAL A 118 15.17 9.39 15.45
C VAL A 118 16.69 9.35 15.46
N ASP A 119 17.30 10.03 14.49
CA ASP A 119 18.71 10.41 14.50
C ASP A 119 18.80 11.85 15.02
N LYS A 120 19.26 11.96 16.27
CA LYS A 120 19.29 13.22 17.01
C LYS A 120 20.41 14.14 16.52
N GLU A 121 21.50 13.54 16.04
CA GLU A 121 22.68 14.26 15.56
C GLU A 121 22.43 14.83 14.16
N ALA A 122 21.88 14.03 13.26
CA ALA A 122 21.50 14.50 11.92
C ALA A 122 20.21 15.32 11.91
N THR A 123 19.50 15.42 13.03
CA THR A 123 18.17 16.07 13.15
C THR A 123 17.13 15.50 12.19
N THR A 124 17.11 14.17 12.07
CA THR A 124 16.16 13.47 11.20
C THR A 124 15.37 12.38 11.93
N PHE A 125 14.21 12.00 11.37
CA PHE A 125 13.46 10.84 11.85
C PHE A 125 12.87 10.04 10.69
N LEU A 126 12.73 8.73 10.89
CA LEU A 126 11.95 7.84 10.03
C LEU A 126 10.57 7.63 10.64
N GLY A 127 9.52 7.82 9.84
CA GLY A 127 8.14 7.62 10.26
C GLY A 127 7.27 6.93 9.21
N ILE A 128 6.23 6.24 9.66
CA ILE A 128 5.20 5.58 8.84
C ILE A 128 4.03 6.55 8.63
N GLY A 129 3.70 6.83 7.38
CA GLY A 129 2.65 7.76 6.98
C GLY A 129 3.06 9.22 7.04
N GLU A 130 2.38 10.05 6.26
CA GLU A 130 2.65 11.49 6.21
C GLU A 130 2.33 12.23 7.51
N LYS A 131 1.52 11.61 8.37
CA LYS A 131 1.10 12.13 9.68
C LYS A 131 1.99 11.69 10.83
N ALA A 132 3.09 10.97 10.56
CA ALA A 132 4.01 10.55 11.62
C ALA A 132 4.51 11.75 12.45
N LYS A 133 4.77 12.90 11.80
CA LYS A 133 5.15 14.15 12.48
C LYS A 133 4.12 14.63 13.51
N ASP A 134 2.84 14.34 13.31
CA ASP A 134 1.77 14.77 14.22
C ASP A 134 1.90 14.05 15.58
N ARG A 135 2.65 12.93 15.64
CA ARG A 135 2.98 12.21 16.89
C ARG A 135 4.01 12.94 17.75
N LEU A 136 4.81 13.83 17.18
CA LEU A 136 5.82 14.60 17.91
C LEU A 136 5.17 15.63 18.85
N ILE A 137 3.98 16.14 18.52
CA ILE A 137 3.29 17.16 19.32
C ILE A 137 2.76 16.60 20.66
N PRO A 138 2.04 15.46 20.70
CA PRO A 138 1.70 14.81 21.96
C PRO A 138 2.94 14.43 22.80
N ALA A 139 4.03 14.01 22.15
CA ALA A 139 5.27 13.69 22.86
C ALA A 139 5.92 14.93 23.48
N LEU A 140 5.92 16.05 22.77
CA LEU A 140 6.39 17.35 23.27
C LEU A 140 5.62 17.79 24.51
N LYS A 141 4.29 17.65 24.48
CA LYS A 141 3.44 17.94 25.65
C LYS A 141 3.79 17.04 26.84
N SER A 142 4.02 15.75 26.60
CA SER A 142 4.43 14.80 27.65
C SER A 142 5.79 15.13 28.28
N ALA A 143 6.69 15.79 27.54
CA ALA A 143 7.99 16.24 28.05
C ALA A 143 7.88 17.33 29.13
N LYS A 144 6.73 18.02 29.23
CA LYS A 144 6.42 19.05 30.24
C LYS A 144 7.52 20.11 30.37
N ILE A 145 7.97 20.63 29.24
CA ILE A 145 9.08 21.59 29.16
C ILE A 145 8.82 22.82 30.03
N LEU A 146 7.61 23.39 29.98
CA LEU A 146 7.30 24.58 30.78
C LEU A 146 7.39 24.30 32.27
N LYS A 147 6.92 23.14 32.73
CA LYS A 147 7.04 22.73 34.12
C LYS A 147 8.51 22.60 34.55
N LYS A 148 9.37 22.05 33.69
CA LYS A 148 10.81 21.95 33.93
C LYS A 148 11.46 23.33 34.01
N LEU A 149 11.15 24.23 33.07
CA LEU A 149 11.60 25.62 33.10
C LEU A 149 11.19 26.33 34.40
N ILE A 150 9.91 26.23 34.77
CA ILE A 150 9.37 26.85 35.99
C ILE A 150 10.05 26.30 37.25
N SER A 151 10.29 24.98 37.32
CA SER A 151 10.96 24.39 38.49
C SER A 151 12.40 24.86 38.69
N ASN A 152 13.03 25.43 37.65
CA ASN A 152 14.37 26.00 37.71
C ASN A 152 14.38 27.50 38.09
N LEU A 153 13.22 28.11 38.35
CA LEU A 153 13.15 29.47 38.88
C LEU A 153 13.57 29.50 40.35
N LYS A 154 14.32 30.52 40.78
CA LYS A 154 14.84 30.62 42.16
C LYS A 154 13.76 30.87 43.22
N SER A 155 12.64 31.50 42.84
CA SER A 155 11.59 31.94 43.77
C SER A 155 10.35 31.05 43.79
N ASP A 156 10.04 30.48 44.96
CA ASP A 156 8.80 29.73 45.22
C ASP A 156 7.53 30.52 44.88
N LYS A 157 7.53 31.84 45.08
CA LYS A 157 6.35 32.67 44.81
C LYS A 157 6.11 32.82 43.31
N ILE A 158 7.17 32.99 42.52
CA ILE A 158 7.07 33.00 41.04
C ILE A 158 6.64 31.62 40.54
N GLN A 159 7.25 30.55 41.05
CA GLN A 159 6.86 29.18 40.73
C GLN A 159 5.37 28.93 40.98
N ARG A 160 4.85 29.28 42.17
CA ARG A 160 3.41 29.12 42.51
C ARG A 160 2.50 29.96 41.62
N SER A 161 2.94 31.14 41.18
CA SER A 161 2.17 31.99 40.28
C SER A 161 2.05 31.37 38.88
N LEU A 162 3.06 30.62 38.45
CA LEU A 162 3.12 29.94 37.16
C LEU A 162 2.68 28.47 37.20
N GLN A 163 2.38 27.92 38.38
CA GLN A 163 2.11 26.49 38.57
C GLN A 163 0.93 25.93 37.74
N LYS A 164 0.01 26.78 37.29
CA LYS A 164 -1.15 26.39 36.46
C LYS A 164 -0.95 26.62 34.97
N ILE A 165 0.22 27.09 34.54
CA ILE A 165 0.43 27.41 33.11
C ILE A 165 0.31 26.16 32.23
N ASP A 166 0.65 24.99 32.78
CA ASP A 166 0.51 23.69 32.15
C ASP A 166 -0.96 23.35 31.82
N THR A 167 -1.94 23.92 32.52
CA THR A 167 -3.37 23.75 32.21
C THR A 167 -3.78 24.37 30.87
N PHE A 168 -2.98 25.30 30.35
CA PHE A 168 -3.20 25.90 29.03
C PHE A 168 -2.49 25.14 27.90
N GLU A 169 -1.65 24.15 28.21
CA GLU A 169 -0.95 23.35 27.21
C GLU A 169 -1.91 22.41 26.45
N ASN A 170 -2.03 22.66 25.15
CA ASN A 170 -2.82 21.86 24.23
C ASN A 170 -2.08 21.70 22.89
N ASP A 171 -2.60 20.83 22.02
CA ASP A 171 -1.93 20.52 20.76
C ASP A 171 -1.81 21.75 19.83
N ILE A 172 -2.74 22.70 19.93
CA ILE A 172 -2.70 23.96 19.15
C ILE A 172 -1.55 24.83 19.63
N PHE A 173 -1.31 24.88 20.94
CA PHE A 173 -0.21 25.65 21.54
C PHE A 173 1.16 25.23 20.99
N TYR A 174 1.35 23.94 20.73
CA TYR A 174 2.60 23.37 20.24
C TYR A 174 2.66 23.14 18.72
N LYS A 175 1.57 23.40 17.99
CA LYS A 175 1.41 22.99 16.58
C LYS A 175 2.55 23.43 15.65
N ASN A 176 3.15 24.59 15.93
CA ASN A 176 4.22 25.18 15.11
C ASN A 176 5.62 25.05 15.72
N THR A 177 5.72 24.34 16.85
CA THR A 177 6.98 24.18 17.60
C THR A 177 7.91 23.15 16.96
N ILE A 178 7.38 22.19 16.20
CA ILE A 178 8.19 21.22 15.47
C ILE A 178 7.87 21.35 13.98
N LYS A 179 8.84 21.87 13.23
CA LYS A 179 8.78 21.87 11.78
C LYS A 179 9.40 20.57 11.28
N ALA A 180 8.70 19.88 10.38
CA ALA A 180 9.22 18.68 9.74
C ALA A 180 9.04 18.76 8.23
N SER A 181 10.12 18.53 7.49
CA SER A 181 10.13 18.51 6.04
C SER A 181 10.56 17.13 5.54
N LYS A 182 9.68 16.50 4.76
CA LYS A 182 9.94 15.20 4.13
C LYS A 182 11.09 15.31 3.16
N LEU A 183 12.04 14.39 3.25
CA LEU A 183 13.09 14.21 2.26
C LEU A 183 12.58 13.28 1.15
N GLU A 184 12.87 13.65 -0.10
CA GLU A 184 12.59 12.78 -1.24
C GLU A 184 13.50 11.54 -1.20
N GLY A 185 12.96 10.40 -1.61
CA GLY A 185 13.67 9.14 -1.53
C GLY A 185 13.02 8.00 -2.30
N GLN A 186 13.74 6.89 -2.37
CA GLN A 186 13.31 5.68 -3.04
C GLN A 186 12.40 4.83 -2.12
N PRO A 187 11.67 3.86 -2.69
CA PRO A 187 10.89 2.92 -1.91
C PRO A 187 11.74 2.17 -0.88
N LEU A 188 11.29 2.22 0.37
CA LEU A 188 12.07 1.77 1.51
C LEU A 188 11.41 0.58 2.19
N LEU A 189 12.25 -0.42 2.50
CA LEU A 189 11.94 -1.48 3.44
C LEU A 189 12.22 -0.99 4.87
N PRO A 190 11.35 -1.27 5.85
CA PRO A 190 11.56 -0.81 7.23
C PRO A 190 12.88 -1.28 7.83
N TYR A 191 13.38 -2.43 7.36
CA TYR A 191 14.67 -3.00 7.73
C TYR A 191 15.12 -4.06 6.70
N LEU A 192 16.40 -4.43 6.78
CA LEU A 192 17.04 -5.50 6.00
C LEU A 192 17.99 -6.30 6.89
N LYS A 193 18.19 -7.58 6.60
CA LYS A 193 19.30 -8.34 7.23
C LYS A 193 20.62 -7.84 6.64
N LEU A 194 21.58 -7.48 7.48
CA LEU A 194 22.90 -7.01 7.05
C LEU A 194 23.61 -8.04 6.15
N SER A 195 23.34 -9.33 6.33
CA SER A 195 23.95 -10.42 5.55
C SER A 195 23.74 -10.31 4.04
N ILE A 196 22.73 -9.56 3.57
CA ILE A 196 22.47 -9.36 2.14
C ILE A 196 23.33 -8.25 1.52
N ILE A 197 23.96 -7.42 2.35
CA ILE A 197 24.76 -6.28 1.91
C ILE A 197 26.15 -6.75 1.51
N ASN A 198 26.64 -6.26 0.38
CA ASN A 198 28.00 -6.49 -0.08
C ASN A 198 29.00 -5.67 0.76
N GLU A 199 29.64 -6.33 1.73
CA GLU A 199 30.61 -5.74 2.65
C GLU A 199 31.79 -5.06 1.94
N THR A 200 32.12 -5.44 0.69
CA THR A 200 33.21 -4.80 -0.06
C THR A 200 32.83 -3.43 -0.62
N SER A 201 31.56 -3.04 -0.54
CA SER A 201 31.06 -1.76 -1.03
C SER A 201 30.77 -0.75 0.08
N VAL A 202 30.98 -1.13 1.34
CA VAL A 202 30.55 -0.34 2.51
C VAL A 202 31.57 -0.35 3.66
N HIS A 203 31.58 0.72 4.45
CA HIS A 203 32.28 0.82 5.72
C HIS A 203 31.31 0.85 6.91
N HIS A 204 31.72 0.22 8.01
CA HIS A 204 31.03 0.26 9.29
C HIS A 204 31.71 1.26 10.21
N ASN A 205 30.97 2.32 10.58
CA ASN A 205 31.46 3.32 11.52
C ASN A 205 30.68 3.18 12.83
N ILE A 206 31.36 2.79 13.91
CA ILE A 206 30.75 2.69 15.24
C ILE A 206 30.31 4.08 15.67
N VAL A 207 29.10 4.20 16.20
CA VAL A 207 28.51 5.47 16.64
C VAL A 207 27.99 5.38 18.06
N ASP A 208 27.88 6.53 18.71
CA ASP A 208 27.25 6.60 20.03
C ASP A 208 25.76 6.30 19.92
N ARG A 209 25.31 5.26 20.64
CA ARG A 209 23.91 4.89 20.78
C ARG A 209 23.06 6.06 21.30
N GLY A 210 23.62 6.95 22.14
CA GLY A 210 22.96 8.13 22.67
C GLY A 210 22.43 9.07 21.59
N ASN A 211 23.04 9.08 20.40
CA ASN A 211 22.63 9.90 19.26
C ASN A 211 21.37 9.38 18.56
N TYR A 212 20.92 8.17 18.89
CA TYR A 212 19.77 7.55 18.24
C TYR A 212 18.68 7.19 19.25
N TRP A 213 17.43 7.21 18.78
CA TRP A 213 16.31 6.59 19.48
C TRP A 213 15.59 5.65 18.54
N ILE A 214 15.31 4.43 19.00
CA ILE A 214 14.67 3.37 18.22
C ILE A 214 13.35 3.01 18.88
N ASN A 215 12.28 2.93 18.08
CA ASN A 215 11.01 2.38 18.51
C ASN A 215 11.05 0.85 18.42
N ASP A 216 11.73 0.25 19.39
CA ASP A 216 11.83 -1.21 19.57
C ASP A 216 10.47 -1.92 19.48
N THR A 217 9.43 -1.33 20.04
CA THR A 217 8.05 -1.86 20.03
C THR A 217 7.45 -1.92 18.62
N ALA A 218 7.71 -0.91 17.79
CA ALA A 218 7.26 -0.91 16.39
C ALA A 218 8.01 -1.99 15.58
N TYR A 219 9.33 -2.11 15.75
CA TYR A 219 10.13 -3.13 15.08
C TYR A 219 9.76 -4.56 15.52
N LEU A 220 9.42 -4.77 16.79
CA LEU A 220 8.91 -6.05 17.28
C LEU A 220 7.59 -6.44 16.58
N THR A 221 6.71 -5.48 16.30
CA THR A 221 5.47 -5.71 15.54
C THR A 221 5.76 -6.10 14.09
N LEU A 222 6.88 -5.63 13.54
CA LEU A 222 7.41 -6.05 12.24
C LEU A 222 8.20 -7.36 12.29
N GLY A 223 8.29 -8.01 13.45
CA GLY A 223 8.97 -9.30 13.63
C GLY A 223 10.48 -9.21 13.88
N VAL A 224 11.00 -8.04 14.27
CA VAL A 224 12.43 -7.82 14.55
C VAL A 224 12.63 -7.34 15.98
N ASP A 225 13.48 -8.05 16.73
CA ASP A 225 13.84 -7.66 18.09
C ASP A 225 15.15 -6.84 18.11
N LEU A 226 14.99 -5.52 18.22
CA LEU A 226 16.10 -4.57 18.39
C LEU A 226 16.35 -4.17 19.86
N THR A 227 15.72 -4.84 20.83
CA THR A 227 15.87 -4.51 22.27
C THR A 227 17.25 -4.87 22.83
N GLY A 228 17.62 -4.31 23.97
CA GLY A 228 18.89 -4.64 24.66
C GLY A 228 19.99 -3.62 24.46
N ASP A 229 21.16 -3.92 25.03
CA ASP A 229 22.34 -3.06 25.01
C ASP A 229 23.38 -3.63 24.05
N VAL A 230 23.41 -3.06 22.85
CA VAL A 230 24.21 -3.53 21.72
C VAL A 230 24.84 -2.33 21.01
N GLU A 231 25.99 -2.56 20.40
CA GLU A 231 26.72 -1.54 19.64
C GLU A 231 25.93 -1.11 18.39
N TYR A 232 25.94 0.19 18.12
CA TYR A 232 25.34 0.79 16.93
C TYR A 232 26.45 1.14 15.94
N SER A 233 26.22 0.88 14.66
CA SER A 233 27.12 1.35 13.61
C SER A 233 26.34 1.96 12.47
N VAL A 234 26.89 3.00 11.86
CA VAL A 234 26.38 3.56 10.61
C VAL A 234 27.10 2.89 9.45
N LEU A 235 26.31 2.47 8.47
CA LEU A 235 26.81 1.93 7.22
C LEU A 235 27.03 3.07 6.23
N THR A 236 28.22 3.16 5.65
CA THR A 236 28.61 4.22 4.70
C THR A 236 29.15 3.63 3.40
N ASP A 237 28.95 4.32 2.30
CA ASP A 237 29.50 3.98 0.98
C ASP A 237 31.01 4.28 0.93
N ILE A 238 31.82 3.33 0.45
CA ILE A 238 33.29 3.48 0.36
C ILE A 238 33.72 4.57 -0.64
N GLU A 239 32.94 4.79 -1.71
CA GLU A 239 33.37 5.67 -2.80
C GLU A 239 33.13 7.16 -2.50
N ASN A 240 32.13 7.48 -1.69
CA ASN A 240 31.65 8.85 -1.51
C ASN A 240 31.25 9.19 -0.06
N ASP A 241 31.53 8.30 0.90
CA ASP A 241 31.21 8.45 2.33
C ASP A 241 29.72 8.73 2.63
N ARG A 242 28.83 8.41 1.68
CA ARG A 242 27.39 8.61 1.87
C ARG A 242 26.84 7.61 2.90
N ILE A 243 26.11 8.13 3.88
CA ILE A 243 25.40 7.31 4.86
C ILE A 243 24.26 6.54 4.18
N ILE A 244 24.27 5.22 4.37
CA ILE A 244 23.29 4.27 3.82
C ILE A 244 22.18 4.01 4.84
N GLY A 245 22.55 3.86 6.12
CA GLY A 245 21.60 3.61 7.20
C GLY A 245 22.26 3.15 8.49
N LEU A 246 21.43 2.83 9.48
CA LEU A 246 21.87 2.43 10.82
C LEU A 246 21.81 0.92 10.99
N VAL A 247 22.86 0.31 11.55
CA VAL A 247 22.97 -1.13 11.79
C VAL A 247 22.88 -1.42 13.29
N ILE A 248 21.96 -2.31 13.65
CA ILE A 248 21.71 -2.77 15.02
C ILE A 248 21.47 -4.28 14.98
N LYS A 249 22.23 -5.07 15.76
CA LYS A 249 22.12 -6.54 15.81
C LYS A 249 22.11 -7.24 14.43
N GLY A 250 22.94 -6.78 13.49
CA GLY A 250 22.98 -7.34 12.13
C GLY A 250 21.72 -7.05 11.30
N ILE A 251 20.91 -6.08 11.71
CA ILE A 251 19.80 -5.52 10.95
C ILE A 251 20.17 -4.11 10.50
N LEU A 252 20.04 -3.84 9.21
CA LEU A 252 20.17 -2.51 8.62
C LEU A 252 18.79 -1.84 8.59
N ILE A 253 18.69 -0.65 9.17
CA ILE A 253 17.59 0.30 8.99
C ILE A 253 18.05 1.30 7.92
N PRO A 254 17.62 1.13 6.66
CA PRO A 254 18.08 1.99 5.57
C PRO A 254 17.47 3.38 5.65
N TYR A 255 18.18 4.40 5.16
CA TYR A 255 17.63 5.74 5.02
C TYR A 255 16.91 5.88 3.68
N ALA A 256 15.73 6.53 3.70
CA ALA A 256 14.80 6.55 2.58
C ALA A 256 15.37 7.16 1.29
N ASN A 257 16.36 8.04 1.40
CA ASN A 257 16.94 8.72 0.25
C ASN A 257 17.99 7.89 -0.50
N VAL A 258 18.32 6.66 -0.07
CA VAL A 258 19.40 5.84 -0.63
C VAL A 258 18.85 4.71 -1.51
N ASP A 259 19.39 4.57 -2.73
CA ASP A 259 19.15 3.38 -3.57
C ASP A 259 20.05 2.24 -3.10
N LEU A 260 19.42 1.19 -2.59
CA LEU A 260 20.14 0.08 -1.97
C LEU A 260 20.64 -0.95 -2.98
N VAL A 261 20.11 -0.97 -4.22
CA VAL A 261 20.36 -2.04 -5.21
C VAL A 261 21.86 -2.26 -5.39
N LYS A 262 22.65 -1.19 -5.50
CA LYS A 262 24.10 -1.27 -5.71
C LYS A 262 24.90 -1.85 -4.54
N TYR A 263 24.33 -1.87 -3.34
CA TYR A 263 24.96 -2.44 -2.14
C TYR A 263 24.46 -3.85 -1.83
N ILE A 264 23.45 -4.37 -2.53
CA ILE A 264 22.98 -5.74 -2.32
C ILE A 264 23.91 -6.72 -3.04
N LYS A 265 24.28 -7.82 -2.39
CA LYS A 265 25.01 -8.92 -3.02
C LYS A 265 24.23 -9.44 -4.23
N THR A 266 24.90 -9.69 -5.34
CA THR A 266 24.26 -10.09 -6.60
C THR A 266 23.33 -11.29 -6.42
N GLU A 267 23.75 -12.30 -5.65
CA GLU A 267 22.97 -13.50 -5.35
C GLU A 267 21.74 -13.26 -4.44
N GLN A 268 21.65 -12.09 -3.80
CA GLN A 268 20.53 -11.69 -2.95
C GLN A 268 19.57 -10.71 -3.61
N LEU A 269 19.91 -10.15 -4.79
CA LEU A 269 19.07 -9.19 -5.51
C LEU A 269 17.66 -9.73 -5.79
N TYR A 270 17.56 -11.01 -6.14
CA TYR A 270 16.28 -11.67 -6.37
C TYR A 270 15.36 -11.60 -5.13
N ASN A 271 15.90 -11.95 -3.96
CA ASN A 271 15.17 -11.92 -2.70
C ASN A 271 14.84 -10.49 -2.27
N TYR A 272 15.75 -9.56 -2.52
CA TYR A 272 15.56 -8.14 -2.24
C TYR A 272 14.38 -7.56 -3.04
N TYR A 273 14.33 -7.79 -4.36
CA TYR A 273 13.22 -7.32 -5.20
C TYR A 273 11.88 -7.95 -4.81
N TRP A 274 11.86 -9.24 -4.46
CA TRP A 274 10.65 -9.86 -3.91
C TRP A 274 10.14 -9.13 -2.67
N THR A 275 11.05 -8.85 -1.73
CA THR A 275 10.72 -8.14 -0.49
C THR A 275 10.17 -6.73 -0.78
N LEU A 276 10.71 -6.03 -1.80
CA LEU A 276 10.17 -4.74 -2.24
C LEU A 276 8.73 -4.87 -2.74
N PHE A 277 8.36 -5.91 -3.49
CA PHE A 277 6.96 -6.12 -3.87
C PHE A 277 6.06 -6.40 -2.65
N GLU A 278 6.54 -7.17 -1.68
CA GLU A 278 5.77 -7.53 -0.49
C GLU A 278 5.44 -6.31 0.40
N TYR A 279 6.40 -5.40 0.57
CA TYR A 279 6.33 -4.37 1.60
C TYR A 279 6.34 -2.93 1.09
N SER A 280 6.73 -2.68 -0.16
CA SER A 280 7.02 -1.31 -0.64
C SER A 280 6.42 -0.92 -1.99
N TYR A 281 6.24 -1.83 -2.95
CA TYR A 281 5.70 -1.46 -4.27
C TYR A 281 4.19 -1.68 -4.38
N CYS A 282 3.67 -2.64 -3.62
CA CYS A 282 2.28 -3.05 -3.75
C CYS A 282 1.43 -2.58 -2.57
N THR A 283 0.14 -2.37 -2.82
CA THR A 283 -0.88 -2.31 -1.77
C THR A 283 -1.82 -3.50 -1.90
N LYS A 284 -2.18 -4.11 -0.76
CA LYS A 284 -3.19 -5.17 -0.72
C LYS A 284 -4.57 -4.55 -0.97
N SER A 285 -5.32 -5.13 -1.91
CA SER A 285 -6.75 -4.82 -2.06
C SER A 285 -7.49 -5.21 -0.78
N THR A 286 -8.25 -4.29 -0.19
CA THR A 286 -9.03 -4.58 1.02
C THR A 286 -10.28 -5.36 0.61
N THR A 287 -10.27 -6.68 0.82
CA THR A 287 -11.45 -7.50 0.55
C THR A 287 -12.46 -7.31 1.67
N LEU A 288 -13.56 -6.61 1.37
CA LEU A 288 -14.72 -6.58 2.26
C LEU A 288 -15.28 -8.01 2.36
N LYS A 289 -15.28 -8.59 3.57
CA LYS A 289 -15.97 -9.86 3.83
C LYS A 289 -17.47 -9.61 3.75
N THR A 290 -18.09 -9.92 2.62
CA THR A 290 -19.54 -10.01 2.51
C THR A 290 -20.05 -11.32 3.13
N ALA A 291 -21.28 -11.29 3.61
CA ALA A 291 -21.96 -12.48 4.13
C ALA A 291 -21.96 -13.60 3.07
N THR A 292 -21.54 -14.79 3.47
CA THR A 292 -21.40 -15.95 2.58
C THR A 292 -22.72 -16.68 2.41
N ASP A 293 -23.23 -16.71 1.17
CA ASP A 293 -24.33 -17.58 0.75
C ASP A 293 -23.85 -19.04 0.72
N GLN A 294 -24.51 -19.95 1.44
CA GLN A 294 -24.17 -21.37 1.50
C GLN A 294 -24.08 -22.01 0.10
N MET A 295 -24.96 -21.61 -0.82
CA MET A 295 -24.97 -22.15 -2.19
C MET A 295 -23.72 -21.74 -2.97
N LEU A 296 -23.23 -20.52 -2.76
CA LEU A 296 -22.02 -20.02 -3.38
C LEU A 296 -20.80 -20.78 -2.86
N GLU A 297 -20.74 -21.08 -1.56
CA GLU A 297 -19.66 -21.88 -0.98
C GLU A 297 -19.68 -23.33 -1.50
N GLU A 298 -20.86 -23.93 -1.66
CA GLU A 298 -20.99 -25.25 -2.31
C GLU A 298 -20.52 -25.23 -3.77
N PHE A 299 -20.78 -24.15 -4.51
CA PHE A 299 -20.26 -23.97 -5.87
C PHE A 299 -18.73 -23.83 -5.86
N LYS A 300 -18.19 -22.98 -4.97
CA LYS A 300 -16.74 -22.79 -4.79
C LYS A 300 -16.00 -24.08 -4.44
N ALA A 301 -16.62 -24.96 -3.65
CA ALA A 301 -16.02 -26.25 -3.30
C ALA A 301 -15.87 -27.19 -4.51
N LEU A 302 -16.67 -27.01 -5.55
CA LEU A 302 -16.68 -27.85 -6.75
C LEU A 302 -15.90 -27.26 -7.93
N THR A 303 -15.22 -26.12 -7.76
CA THR A 303 -14.57 -25.42 -8.89
C THR A 303 -13.44 -26.21 -9.55
N THR A 304 -12.89 -27.20 -8.85
CA THR A 304 -11.84 -28.12 -9.35
C THR A 304 -12.41 -29.40 -9.97
N ASP A 305 -13.74 -29.55 -10.00
CA ASP A 305 -14.43 -30.72 -10.55
C ASP A 305 -14.46 -30.66 -12.08
N ALA A 306 -13.93 -31.69 -12.74
CA ALA A 306 -13.82 -31.73 -14.19
C ALA A 306 -15.20 -31.66 -14.90
N GLU A 307 -16.24 -32.32 -14.36
CA GLU A 307 -17.57 -32.26 -14.97
C GLU A 307 -18.17 -30.85 -14.85
N LEU A 308 -17.93 -30.16 -13.73
CA LEU A 308 -18.35 -28.77 -13.58
C LEU A 308 -17.58 -27.87 -14.55
N ASN A 309 -16.26 -28.01 -14.67
CA ASN A 309 -15.46 -27.23 -15.61
C ASN A 309 -15.94 -27.42 -17.06
N GLN A 310 -16.21 -28.66 -17.45
CA GLN A 310 -16.76 -29.00 -18.76
C GLN A 310 -18.14 -28.37 -18.96
N LEU A 311 -19.05 -28.48 -17.98
CA LEU A 311 -20.37 -27.86 -18.02
C LEU A 311 -20.29 -26.34 -18.21
N LEU A 312 -19.44 -25.66 -17.44
CA LEU A 312 -19.26 -24.21 -17.49
C LEU A 312 -18.68 -23.73 -18.83
N SER A 313 -17.96 -24.59 -19.58
CA SER A 313 -17.51 -24.26 -20.94
C SER A 313 -18.68 -24.03 -21.92
N HIS A 314 -19.87 -24.59 -21.65
CA HIS A 314 -21.08 -24.39 -22.46
C HIS A 314 -21.82 -23.09 -22.14
N LEU A 315 -21.34 -22.28 -21.17
CA LEU A 315 -21.96 -21.00 -20.82
C LEU A 315 -21.87 -20.00 -21.98
N LYS A 316 -23.04 -19.63 -22.48
CA LYS A 316 -23.22 -18.49 -23.38
C LYS A 316 -23.21 -17.21 -22.58
N ASN A 317 -22.51 -16.21 -23.09
CA ASN A 317 -22.30 -14.91 -22.45
C ASN A 317 -21.84 -15.02 -20.97
N ASN A 318 -21.17 -16.12 -20.62
CA ASN A 318 -20.67 -16.42 -19.26
C ASN A 318 -21.74 -16.64 -18.18
N PHE A 319 -23.03 -16.78 -18.53
CA PHE A 319 -24.07 -16.93 -17.50
C PHE A 319 -25.18 -17.94 -17.76
N TYR A 320 -25.35 -18.46 -18.99
CA TYR A 320 -26.46 -19.39 -19.25
C TYR A 320 -26.17 -20.53 -20.23
N ILE A 321 -26.98 -21.58 -20.14
CA ILE A 321 -26.99 -22.75 -21.02
C ILE A 321 -28.39 -22.89 -21.63
N LYS A 322 -28.49 -23.14 -22.95
CA LYS A 322 -29.80 -23.30 -23.63
C LYS A 322 -30.42 -24.69 -23.45
N ASP A 323 -29.58 -25.71 -23.30
CA ASP A 323 -29.99 -27.10 -23.30
C ASP A 323 -29.88 -27.69 -21.89
N LYS A 324 -31.03 -28.02 -21.28
CA LYS A 324 -31.11 -28.59 -19.94
C LYS A 324 -30.40 -29.92 -19.82
N GLU A 325 -30.40 -30.73 -20.88
CA GLU A 325 -29.88 -32.10 -20.86
C GLU A 325 -28.36 -32.12 -20.63
N LYS A 326 -27.68 -31.02 -20.94
CA LYS A 326 -26.26 -30.83 -20.64
C LYS A 326 -25.98 -30.65 -19.14
N ILE A 327 -26.96 -30.25 -18.34
CA ILE A 327 -26.77 -29.97 -16.92
C ILE A 327 -26.94 -31.28 -16.13
N ASN A 328 -25.82 -31.85 -15.68
CA ASN A 328 -25.82 -33.00 -14.78
C ASN A 328 -26.67 -32.69 -13.52
N LYS A 329 -27.47 -33.67 -13.06
CA LYS A 329 -28.27 -33.60 -11.82
C LYS A 329 -27.50 -33.05 -10.63
N LYS A 330 -26.20 -33.34 -10.52
CA LYS A 330 -25.30 -32.83 -9.49
C LYS A 330 -25.24 -31.29 -9.44
N PHE A 331 -25.37 -30.62 -10.59
CA PHE A 331 -25.17 -29.17 -10.73
C PHE A 331 -26.46 -28.38 -10.95
N VAL A 332 -27.62 -29.04 -11.14
CA VAL A 332 -28.92 -28.38 -11.36
C VAL A 332 -29.24 -27.33 -10.28
N LYS A 333 -28.85 -27.58 -9.03
CA LYS A 333 -29.06 -26.66 -7.91
C LYS A 333 -28.43 -25.27 -8.09
N PHE A 334 -27.47 -25.12 -9.01
CA PHE A 334 -26.79 -23.85 -9.31
C PHE A 334 -27.45 -23.04 -10.42
N PHE A 335 -28.49 -23.56 -11.06
CA PHE A 335 -29.17 -22.93 -12.19
C PHE A 335 -30.63 -22.57 -11.87
N ASN A 336 -31.16 -21.60 -12.61
CA ASN A 336 -32.57 -21.23 -12.65
C ASN A 336 -33.09 -21.30 -14.09
N ASP A 337 -34.35 -21.71 -14.25
CA ASP A 337 -35.04 -21.72 -15.54
C ASP A 337 -35.70 -20.34 -15.76
N VAL A 338 -35.25 -19.60 -16.77
CA VAL A 338 -35.76 -18.26 -17.11
C VAL A 338 -36.08 -18.17 -18.59
N VAL A 339 -36.93 -17.21 -18.95
CA VAL A 339 -37.19 -16.89 -20.35
C VAL A 339 -36.25 -15.77 -20.80
N ILE A 340 -35.55 -15.99 -21.91
CA ILE A 340 -34.73 -14.95 -22.56
C ILE A 340 -35.49 -14.31 -23.71
N LEU A 341 -35.44 -12.98 -23.76
CA LEU A 341 -35.90 -12.17 -24.89
C LEU A 341 -34.71 -11.38 -25.44
N GLU A 342 -34.46 -11.55 -26.74
CA GLU A 342 -33.36 -10.90 -27.45
C GLU A 342 -33.90 -10.14 -28.65
N LYS A 343 -33.15 -9.13 -29.12
CA LYS A 343 -33.45 -8.39 -30.35
C LYS A 343 -34.80 -7.67 -30.33
N LEU A 344 -35.21 -7.15 -29.18
CA LEU A 344 -36.34 -6.23 -29.12
C LEU A 344 -35.98 -4.94 -29.88
N ASP A 345 -36.87 -4.45 -30.75
CA ASP A 345 -36.69 -3.20 -31.49
C ASP A 345 -36.26 -2.04 -30.57
N PHE A 346 -35.38 -1.17 -31.02
CA PHE A 346 -34.77 -0.08 -30.23
C PHE A 346 -33.88 -0.55 -29.04
N LEU A 347 -33.87 -1.84 -28.71
CA LEU A 347 -33.10 -2.45 -27.61
C LEU A 347 -32.30 -3.67 -28.10
N THR A 348 -31.85 -3.65 -29.35
CA THR A 348 -31.26 -4.83 -30.03
C THR A 348 -29.98 -5.34 -29.39
N ASN A 349 -29.30 -4.50 -28.59
CA ASN A 349 -28.06 -4.82 -27.91
C ASN A 349 -28.27 -5.35 -26.48
N TYR A 350 -29.52 -5.54 -26.06
CA TYR A 350 -29.87 -6.03 -24.73
C TYR A 350 -30.55 -7.41 -24.80
N SER A 351 -30.24 -8.25 -23.81
CA SER A 351 -30.96 -9.49 -23.54
C SER A 351 -31.73 -9.33 -22.24
N PHE A 352 -33.04 -9.58 -22.27
CA PHE A 352 -33.90 -9.48 -21.10
C PHE A 352 -34.18 -10.88 -20.56
N LEU A 353 -34.13 -11.01 -19.23
CA LEU A 353 -34.40 -12.24 -18.51
C LEU A 353 -35.69 -12.07 -17.71
N MET A 354 -36.64 -12.98 -17.88
CA MET A 354 -37.92 -12.95 -17.20
C MET A 354 -38.18 -14.28 -16.49
N SER A 355 -38.99 -14.24 -15.44
CA SER A 355 -39.44 -15.46 -14.76
C SER A 355 -40.10 -16.42 -15.76
N SER A 356 -39.87 -17.72 -15.56
CA SER A 356 -40.63 -18.76 -16.24
C SER A 356 -42.00 -18.99 -15.60
N ASN A 357 -42.30 -18.37 -14.46
CA ASN A 357 -43.59 -18.54 -13.78
C ASN A 357 -44.74 -17.83 -14.52
N TYR A 358 -45.90 -18.48 -14.58
CA TYR A 358 -46.99 -18.16 -15.51
C TYR A 358 -48.18 -17.45 -14.85
N GLN A 359 -47.93 -16.51 -13.94
CA GLN A 359 -49.01 -15.67 -13.44
C GLN A 359 -49.40 -14.67 -14.53
N ASP A 360 -50.71 -14.41 -14.72
CA ASP A 360 -51.28 -13.47 -15.70
C ASP A 360 -50.96 -12.01 -15.31
N GLU A 361 -49.66 -11.70 -15.24
CA GLU A 361 -49.12 -10.42 -14.83
C GLU A 361 -48.16 -9.88 -15.90
N THR A 362 -47.88 -8.57 -15.79
CA THR A 362 -46.89 -7.91 -16.64
C THR A 362 -45.51 -8.47 -16.32
N ALA A 363 -44.86 -9.07 -17.32
CA ALA A 363 -43.52 -9.63 -17.19
C ALA A 363 -42.44 -8.56 -17.37
N LEU A 364 -42.62 -7.64 -18.35
CA LEU A 364 -41.68 -6.55 -18.61
C LEU A 364 -42.37 -5.39 -19.32
N GLY A 365 -42.17 -4.17 -18.84
CA GLY A 365 -42.52 -2.93 -19.53
C GLY A 365 -41.27 -2.09 -19.78
N VAL A 366 -41.12 -1.55 -21.00
CA VAL A 366 -40.02 -0.65 -21.36
C VAL A 366 -40.58 0.66 -21.89
N TYR A 367 -40.33 1.73 -21.14
CA TYR A 367 -40.70 3.10 -21.48
C TYR A 367 -39.44 3.94 -21.68
N SER A 368 -39.33 4.60 -22.83
CA SER A 368 -38.26 5.53 -23.15
C SER A 368 -38.64 6.95 -22.71
N ASN A 369 -37.76 7.62 -21.97
CA ASN A 369 -37.95 9.02 -21.59
C ASN A 369 -37.75 9.97 -22.78
N GLU A 370 -37.04 9.54 -23.83
CA GLU A 370 -36.87 10.27 -25.08
C GLU A 370 -37.66 9.58 -26.19
N ARG A 371 -38.44 10.34 -26.96
CA ARG A 371 -39.28 9.78 -28.01
C ARG A 371 -38.41 9.36 -29.21
N PRO A 372 -38.36 8.07 -29.57
CA PRO A 372 -37.72 7.67 -30.82
C PRO A 372 -38.52 8.24 -31.99
N GLU A 373 -37.84 8.74 -33.02
CA GLU A 373 -38.42 9.57 -34.10
C GLU A 373 -39.76 9.07 -34.67
N LYS A 374 -39.98 7.75 -34.73
CA LYS A 374 -41.17 7.12 -35.33
C LYS A 374 -41.95 6.18 -34.39
N SER A 375 -41.72 6.22 -33.08
CA SER A 375 -42.37 5.32 -32.11
C SER A 375 -43.00 6.07 -30.94
N TYR A 376 -43.92 5.40 -30.23
CA TYR A 376 -44.36 5.84 -28.90
C TYR A 376 -43.24 5.65 -27.88
N ASN A 377 -43.32 6.39 -26.77
CA ASN A 377 -42.39 6.26 -25.65
C ASN A 377 -42.52 4.89 -24.96
N LEU A 378 -43.73 4.31 -24.90
CA LEU A 378 -43.89 2.91 -24.50
C LEU A 378 -43.42 2.01 -25.64
N LEU A 379 -42.21 1.47 -25.53
CA LEU A 379 -41.55 0.69 -26.57
C LEU A 379 -42.00 -0.77 -26.57
N HIS A 380 -42.14 -1.36 -25.38
CA HIS A 380 -42.51 -2.77 -25.19
C HIS A 380 -43.37 -2.92 -23.93
N TRP A 381 -44.44 -3.70 -24.03
CA TRP A 381 -45.15 -4.23 -22.88
C TRP A 381 -45.39 -5.73 -23.10
N LEU A 382 -44.89 -6.56 -22.19
CA LEU A 382 -44.81 -8.01 -22.34
C LEU A 382 -45.55 -8.67 -21.19
N ASN A 383 -46.56 -9.46 -21.50
CA ASN A 383 -47.32 -10.24 -20.52
C ASN A 383 -47.10 -11.73 -20.77
N HIS A 384 -47.06 -12.53 -19.72
CA HIS A 384 -47.12 -13.99 -19.89
C HIS A 384 -48.46 -14.36 -20.54
N ASN A 385 -48.41 -15.32 -21.48
CA ASN A 385 -49.59 -15.91 -22.11
C ASN A 385 -49.43 -17.43 -22.08
N GLY A 386 -49.79 -18.02 -20.94
CA GLY A 386 -49.58 -19.44 -20.66
C GLY A 386 -48.11 -19.87 -20.67
N GLU A 387 -47.90 -21.18 -20.80
CA GLU A 387 -46.59 -21.79 -20.55
C GLU A 387 -45.55 -21.52 -21.65
N THR A 388 -46.00 -21.34 -22.89
CA THR A 388 -45.11 -21.37 -24.06
C THR A 388 -45.00 -20.04 -24.80
N LYS A 389 -45.83 -19.05 -24.44
CA LYS A 389 -45.95 -17.79 -25.19
C LYS A 389 -45.92 -16.54 -24.31
N ILE A 390 -45.63 -15.42 -24.96
CA ILE A 390 -45.65 -14.06 -24.42
C ILE A 390 -46.49 -13.20 -25.36
N ASN A 391 -47.39 -12.40 -24.80
CA ASN A 391 -48.08 -11.36 -25.54
C ASN A 391 -47.21 -10.10 -25.54
N HIS A 392 -46.76 -9.69 -26.73
CA HIS A 392 -45.92 -8.51 -26.94
C HIS A 392 -46.71 -7.36 -27.54
N PHE A 393 -47.02 -6.38 -26.70
CA PHE A 393 -47.69 -5.16 -27.09
C PHE A 393 -46.65 -4.08 -27.48
N ARG A 394 -46.75 -3.64 -28.73
CA ARG A 394 -46.15 -2.39 -29.25
C ARG A 394 -47.20 -1.47 -29.88
N SER A 395 -48.43 -1.97 -29.96
CA SER A 395 -49.62 -1.31 -30.49
C SER A 395 -50.83 -1.89 -29.76
N HIS A 396 -52.04 -1.49 -30.15
CA HIS A 396 -53.28 -1.94 -29.52
C HIS A 396 -53.46 -3.48 -29.52
N ALA A 397 -52.98 -4.17 -30.54
CA ALA A 397 -53.00 -5.63 -30.61
C ALA A 397 -51.62 -6.24 -30.27
N PRO A 398 -51.56 -7.28 -29.42
CA PRO A 398 -50.31 -7.96 -29.13
C PRO A 398 -49.91 -8.90 -30.26
N ASN A 399 -48.60 -9.05 -30.47
CA ASN A 399 -48.03 -10.15 -31.23
C ASN A 399 -47.63 -11.28 -30.26
N GLU A 400 -47.86 -12.53 -30.63
CA GLU A 400 -47.42 -13.67 -29.83
C GLU A 400 -45.96 -14.02 -30.12
N ILE A 401 -45.14 -14.11 -29.07
CA ILE A 401 -43.75 -14.55 -29.13
C ILE A 401 -43.61 -15.87 -28.38
N LYS A 402 -42.95 -16.85 -29.00
CA LYS A 402 -42.63 -18.13 -28.34
C LYS A 402 -41.55 -17.90 -27.26
N LYS A 403 -41.79 -18.42 -26.05
CA LYS A 403 -40.83 -18.40 -24.95
C LYS A 403 -39.59 -19.21 -25.33
N THR A 404 -38.42 -18.60 -25.18
CA THR A 404 -37.14 -19.30 -25.23
C THR A 404 -36.66 -19.51 -23.80
N ILE A 405 -36.82 -20.73 -23.29
CA ILE A 405 -36.36 -21.08 -21.94
C ILE A 405 -34.85 -21.33 -21.99
N ILE A 406 -34.13 -20.77 -21.04
CA ILE A 406 -32.70 -20.99 -20.81
C ILE A 406 -32.44 -21.27 -19.33
N HIS A 407 -31.27 -21.83 -19.05
CA HIS A 407 -30.83 -22.17 -17.70
C HIS A 407 -29.69 -21.23 -17.31
N THR A 408 -29.97 -20.23 -16.48
CA THR A 408 -28.97 -19.26 -16.02
C THR A 408 -28.35 -19.72 -14.72
N LEU A 409 -27.05 -19.45 -14.53
CA LEU A 409 -26.47 -19.48 -13.18
C LEU A 409 -27.31 -18.62 -12.24
N LYS A 410 -27.51 -19.08 -11.02
CA LYS A 410 -28.19 -18.28 -9.99
C LYS A 410 -27.44 -16.96 -9.76
N PRO A 411 -28.12 -15.86 -9.40
CA PRO A 411 -27.52 -14.52 -9.43
C PRO A 411 -26.19 -14.40 -8.68
N ALA A 412 -26.10 -14.88 -7.44
CA ALA A 412 -24.88 -14.84 -6.65
C ALA A 412 -23.70 -15.58 -7.32
N ILE A 413 -23.98 -16.74 -7.92
CA ILE A 413 -22.98 -17.53 -8.65
C ILE A 413 -22.60 -16.84 -9.96
N CYS A 414 -23.55 -16.23 -10.66
CA CYS A 414 -23.30 -15.51 -11.91
C CYS A 414 -22.34 -14.33 -11.68
N TYR A 415 -22.61 -13.49 -10.68
CA TYR A 415 -21.72 -12.37 -10.36
C TYR A 415 -20.35 -12.85 -9.91
N TYR A 416 -20.28 -13.86 -9.04
CA TYR A 416 -19.01 -14.49 -8.66
C TYR A 416 -18.24 -15.04 -9.87
N PHE A 417 -18.93 -15.71 -10.81
CA PHE A 417 -18.32 -16.30 -12.00
C PHE A 417 -17.69 -15.25 -12.92
N LEU A 418 -18.34 -14.08 -13.03
CA LEU A 418 -17.85 -12.96 -13.82
C LEU A 418 -16.73 -12.18 -13.13
N GLU A 419 -16.80 -12.04 -11.80
CA GLU A 419 -15.91 -11.16 -11.04
C GLU A 419 -14.64 -11.85 -10.56
N LYS A 420 -14.73 -13.07 -10.01
CA LYS A 420 -13.64 -13.69 -9.23
C LYS A 420 -13.37 -15.17 -9.46
N TYR A 421 -14.29 -15.91 -10.09
CA TYR A 421 -14.19 -17.37 -10.16
C TYR A 421 -12.84 -17.89 -10.64
N PHE A 422 -12.29 -17.31 -11.71
CA PHE A 422 -11.06 -17.84 -12.29
C PHE A 422 -9.83 -17.40 -11.51
N GLU A 423 -9.82 -16.20 -10.93
CA GLU A 423 -8.79 -15.77 -9.98
C GLU A 423 -8.76 -16.69 -8.75
N ASP A 424 -9.92 -16.94 -8.12
CA ASP A 424 -10.02 -17.84 -6.96
C ASP A 424 -9.60 -19.28 -7.30
N LEU A 425 -9.97 -19.78 -8.49
CA LEU A 425 -9.54 -21.10 -8.98
C LEU A 425 -8.03 -21.16 -9.17
N PHE A 426 -7.43 -20.13 -9.77
CA PHE A 426 -6.00 -20.07 -10.00
C PHE A 426 -5.22 -19.87 -8.69
N GLN A 427 -5.73 -19.06 -7.77
CA GLN A 427 -5.17 -18.92 -6.43
C GLN A 427 -5.14 -20.26 -5.70
N LYS A 428 -6.23 -21.05 -5.74
CA LYS A 428 -6.25 -22.41 -5.19
C LYS A 428 -5.21 -23.31 -5.82
N LEU A 429 -4.97 -23.20 -7.13
CA LEU A 429 -3.91 -23.93 -7.81
C LEU A 429 -2.54 -23.58 -7.22
N LEU A 430 -2.23 -22.30 -7.07
CA LEU A 430 -0.96 -21.85 -6.48
C LEU A 430 -0.80 -22.31 -5.03
N GLU A 431 -1.85 -22.19 -4.21
CA GLU A 431 -1.87 -22.61 -2.80
C GLU A 431 -1.69 -24.12 -2.65
N ASN A 432 -2.49 -24.93 -3.36
CA ASN A 432 -2.42 -26.40 -3.31
C ASN A 432 -1.05 -26.94 -3.73
N ASN A 433 -0.34 -26.19 -4.56
CA ASN A 433 0.99 -26.54 -5.03
C ASN A 433 2.09 -25.79 -4.27
N ASN A 434 1.82 -25.11 -3.14
CA ASN A 434 2.81 -24.42 -2.30
C ASN A 434 3.71 -23.43 -3.07
N TYR A 435 3.16 -22.64 -3.98
CA TYR A 435 3.88 -21.53 -4.60
C TYR A 435 3.96 -20.34 -3.64
N THR A 436 5.04 -19.56 -3.75
CA THR A 436 5.13 -18.25 -3.10
C THR A 436 4.61 -17.20 -4.09
N PHE A 437 3.55 -16.48 -3.73
CA PHE A 437 2.93 -15.53 -4.65
C PHE A 437 2.29 -14.34 -3.94
N LEU A 438 2.09 -13.27 -4.69
CA LEU A 438 1.29 -12.10 -4.31
C LEU A 438 0.11 -11.99 -5.25
N ALA A 439 -1.11 -11.92 -4.70
CA ALA A 439 -2.34 -11.82 -5.49
C ALA A 439 -2.98 -10.43 -5.40
N ASN A 440 -3.61 -9.96 -6.48
CA ASN A 440 -4.39 -8.71 -6.54
C ASN A 440 -3.58 -7.48 -6.07
N GLN A 441 -2.38 -7.33 -6.61
CA GLN A 441 -1.45 -6.28 -6.23
C GLN A 441 -1.64 -5.04 -7.10
N LYS A 442 -1.81 -3.89 -6.46
CA LYS A 442 -1.88 -2.60 -7.16
C LYS A 442 -0.54 -1.89 -7.09
N LEU A 443 -0.04 -1.51 -8.26
CA LEU A 443 1.20 -0.73 -8.43
C LEU A 443 0.85 0.72 -8.77
N TYR A 444 1.62 1.65 -8.19
CA TYR A 444 1.38 3.08 -8.35
C TYR A 444 2.60 3.77 -8.98
N GLU A 445 2.33 4.86 -9.70
CA GLU A 445 3.33 5.78 -10.23
C GLU A 445 2.81 7.21 -10.11
N LYS A 446 3.62 8.08 -9.49
CA LYS A 446 3.30 9.51 -9.30
C LYS A 446 1.92 9.72 -8.63
N GLY A 447 1.60 8.87 -7.66
CA GLY A 447 0.35 8.90 -6.91
C GLY A 447 -0.87 8.34 -7.64
N GLN A 448 -0.72 7.81 -8.86
CA GLN A 448 -1.80 7.22 -9.65
C GLN A 448 -1.61 5.71 -9.79
N GLN A 449 -2.71 4.95 -9.78
CA GLN A 449 -2.65 3.51 -10.04
C GLN A 449 -2.13 3.29 -11.47
N PHE A 450 -0.95 2.67 -11.57
CA PHE A 450 -0.30 2.38 -12.84
C PHE A 450 -0.86 1.09 -13.45
N CYS A 451 -0.92 0.02 -12.66
CA CYS A 451 -1.51 -1.24 -13.07
C CYS A 451 -1.94 -2.08 -11.85
N GLU A 452 -2.70 -3.13 -12.15
CA GLU A 452 -3.04 -4.20 -11.24
C GLU A 452 -2.43 -5.50 -11.76
N ILE A 453 -1.87 -6.32 -10.88
CA ILE A 453 -1.32 -7.63 -11.16
C ILE A 453 -2.16 -8.66 -10.43
N ASP A 454 -2.82 -9.54 -11.18
CA ASP A 454 -3.65 -10.60 -10.60
C ASP A 454 -2.78 -11.54 -9.76
N PHE A 455 -1.66 -12.03 -10.32
CA PHE A 455 -0.66 -12.78 -9.55
C PHE A 455 0.78 -12.46 -9.95
N LEU A 456 1.63 -12.25 -8.96
CA LEU A 456 3.10 -12.28 -9.11
C LEU A 456 3.61 -13.52 -8.36
N VAL A 457 4.12 -14.50 -9.09
CA VAL A 457 4.63 -15.76 -8.52
C VAL A 457 6.15 -15.75 -8.49
N ARG A 458 6.72 -16.22 -7.37
CA ARG A 458 8.15 -16.40 -7.16
C ARG A 458 8.50 -17.88 -7.17
N THR A 459 9.50 -18.23 -7.98
CA THR A 459 10.19 -19.54 -7.91
C THR A 459 11.65 -19.34 -7.47
N GLU A 460 12.50 -20.36 -7.55
CA GLU A 460 13.93 -20.21 -7.26
C GLU A 460 14.67 -19.37 -8.31
N LYS A 461 14.17 -19.32 -9.55
CA LYS A 461 14.92 -18.80 -10.71
C LYS A 461 14.37 -17.51 -11.29
N LYS A 462 13.05 -17.30 -11.24
CA LYS A 462 12.40 -16.19 -11.95
C LYS A 462 11.07 -15.80 -11.34
N PHE A 463 10.62 -14.59 -11.67
CA PHE A 463 9.26 -14.15 -11.40
C PHE A 463 8.33 -14.47 -12.56
N TYR A 464 7.07 -14.80 -12.24
CA TYR A 464 6.01 -14.94 -13.22
C TYR A 464 4.97 -13.86 -12.95
N TYR A 465 4.83 -12.94 -13.89
CA TYR A 465 3.69 -12.05 -13.98
C TYR A 465 2.55 -12.85 -14.62
N ILE A 466 1.42 -13.01 -13.91
CA ILE A 466 0.28 -13.75 -14.40
C ILE A 466 -0.96 -12.87 -14.38
N GLU A 467 -1.58 -12.71 -15.54
CA GLU A 467 -2.91 -12.16 -15.72
C GLU A 467 -3.88 -13.31 -15.97
N THR A 468 -5.04 -13.26 -15.32
CA THR A 468 -6.09 -14.25 -15.43
C THR A 468 -7.35 -13.66 -16.06
N LYS A 469 -8.05 -14.46 -16.85
CA LYS A 469 -9.34 -14.10 -17.45
C LYS A 469 -10.27 -15.31 -17.44
N THR A 470 -11.57 -15.09 -17.21
CA THR A 470 -12.53 -16.19 -17.36
C THR A 470 -12.52 -16.73 -18.79
N LYS A 471 -12.39 -15.87 -19.81
CA LYS A 471 -12.25 -16.24 -21.22
C LYS A 471 -11.05 -15.56 -21.87
N LEU A 472 -10.20 -16.35 -22.52
CA LEU A 472 -9.16 -15.87 -23.41
C LEU A 472 -9.80 -15.46 -24.75
N SER A 473 -9.52 -14.24 -25.20
CA SER A 473 -9.98 -13.71 -26.48
C SER A 473 -8.87 -12.88 -27.12
N LYS A 474 -8.98 -12.61 -28.42
CA LYS A 474 -8.07 -11.70 -29.13
C LYS A 474 -7.92 -10.35 -28.43
N PHE A 475 -9.02 -9.76 -28.00
CA PHE A 475 -9.00 -8.44 -27.37
C PHE A 475 -8.19 -8.44 -26.06
N TYR A 476 -8.32 -9.50 -25.26
CA TYR A 476 -7.53 -9.63 -24.04
C TYR A 476 -6.05 -9.88 -24.32
N ILE A 477 -5.72 -10.64 -25.36
CA ILE A 477 -4.32 -10.84 -25.78
C ILE A 477 -3.71 -9.50 -26.21
N ASP A 478 -4.40 -8.73 -27.06
CA ASP A 478 -3.95 -7.42 -27.54
C ASP A 478 -3.76 -6.41 -26.39
N ASP A 479 -4.70 -6.36 -25.45
CA ASP A 479 -4.59 -5.46 -24.30
C ASP A 479 -3.49 -5.89 -23.33
N PHE A 480 -3.31 -7.20 -23.12
CA PHE A 480 -2.22 -7.71 -22.30
C PHE A 480 -0.85 -7.48 -22.95
N LEU A 481 -0.71 -7.57 -24.26
CA LEU A 481 0.53 -7.19 -24.97
C LEU A 481 0.91 -5.72 -24.71
N LYS A 482 -0.07 -4.80 -24.79
CA LYS A 482 0.15 -3.38 -24.48
C LYS A 482 0.53 -3.17 -23.01
N LYS A 483 -0.12 -3.88 -22.08
CA LYS A 483 0.19 -3.85 -20.65
C LYS A 483 1.61 -4.35 -20.38
N THR A 484 1.96 -5.50 -20.92
CA THR A 484 3.27 -6.15 -20.78
C THR A 484 4.40 -5.29 -21.35
N SER A 485 4.21 -4.66 -22.52
CA SER A 485 5.18 -3.70 -23.08
C SER A 485 5.55 -2.59 -22.09
N LYS A 486 4.55 -2.01 -21.40
CA LYS A 486 4.77 -1.00 -20.37
C LYS A 486 5.45 -1.60 -19.14
N MET A 487 5.06 -2.79 -18.71
CA MET A 487 5.63 -3.48 -17.55
C MET A 487 7.11 -3.84 -17.76
N ILE A 488 7.49 -4.33 -18.93
CA ILE A 488 8.89 -4.65 -19.27
C ILE A 488 9.78 -3.41 -19.06
N LYS A 489 9.33 -2.24 -19.49
CA LYS A 489 10.06 -0.97 -19.28
C LYS A 489 10.19 -0.63 -17.80
N LYS A 490 9.17 -0.91 -16.99
CA LYS A 490 9.20 -0.66 -15.53
C LYS A 490 10.09 -1.65 -14.77
N PHE A 491 10.15 -2.90 -15.22
CA PHE A 491 10.97 -3.93 -14.61
C PHE A 491 12.43 -3.93 -15.09
N ARG A 492 12.83 -3.00 -15.97
CA ARG A 492 14.23 -2.84 -16.41
C ARG A 492 15.26 -2.88 -15.28
N PRO A 493 15.10 -2.14 -14.17
CA PRO A 493 16.05 -2.20 -13.06
C PRO A 493 16.28 -3.64 -12.54
N MET A 494 15.27 -4.50 -12.58
CA MET A 494 15.39 -5.90 -12.20
C MET A 494 16.05 -6.72 -13.30
N THR A 495 15.60 -6.59 -14.55
CA THR A 495 16.12 -7.39 -15.67
C THR A 495 17.57 -7.04 -16.01
N ASP A 496 17.97 -5.79 -15.85
CA ASP A 496 19.35 -5.33 -16.01
C ASP A 496 20.27 -5.95 -14.95
N ASN A 497 19.71 -6.30 -13.79
CA ASN A 497 20.34 -7.07 -12.73
C ASN A 497 20.12 -8.59 -12.87
N SER A 498 19.92 -9.07 -14.10
CA SER A 498 19.76 -10.50 -14.43
C SER A 498 18.58 -11.20 -13.75
N ILE A 499 17.59 -10.46 -13.27
CA ILE A 499 16.34 -11.05 -12.76
C ILE A 499 15.41 -11.36 -13.93
N GLU A 500 15.12 -12.64 -14.14
CA GLU A 500 14.21 -13.08 -15.18
C GLU A 500 12.75 -12.89 -14.76
N ILE A 501 11.93 -12.41 -15.70
CA ILE A 501 10.48 -12.26 -15.53
C ILE A 501 9.80 -12.80 -16.78
N GLU A 502 8.88 -13.75 -16.59
CA GLU A 502 8.00 -14.25 -17.64
C GLU A 502 6.57 -13.74 -17.47
N TYR A 503 5.85 -13.62 -18.57
CA TYR A 503 4.51 -13.03 -18.62
C TYR A 503 3.50 -14.03 -19.15
N PHE A 504 2.46 -14.30 -18.37
CA PHE A 504 1.42 -15.29 -18.67
C PHE A 504 0.06 -14.61 -18.72
N LEU A 505 -0.71 -14.91 -19.77
CA LEU A 505 -2.14 -14.65 -19.85
C LEU A 505 -2.87 -15.99 -19.83
N ILE A 506 -3.59 -16.26 -18.75
CA ILE A 506 -4.24 -17.54 -18.52
C ILE A 506 -5.75 -17.34 -18.54
N GLY A 507 -6.42 -18.08 -19.41
CA GLY A 507 -7.87 -18.15 -19.55
C GLY A 507 -8.43 -19.45 -18.97
N GLY A 508 -9.57 -19.39 -18.30
CA GLY A 508 -10.33 -20.60 -17.97
C GLY A 508 -10.97 -21.21 -19.22
N TYR A 509 -11.44 -20.37 -20.14
CA TYR A 509 -12.05 -20.80 -21.40
C TYR A 509 -11.49 -19.99 -22.56
N SER A 510 -11.90 -20.26 -23.79
CA SER A 510 -11.48 -19.50 -24.97
C SER A 510 -12.66 -19.07 -25.85
N ASP A 511 -12.49 -17.95 -26.53
CA ASP A 511 -13.35 -17.51 -27.62
C ASP A 511 -12.78 -17.96 -28.97
N ASN A 512 -13.66 -18.12 -29.96
CA ASN A 512 -13.29 -18.57 -31.31
C ASN A 512 -12.34 -17.61 -32.04
N ASN A 513 -12.29 -16.33 -31.64
CA ASN A 513 -11.41 -15.34 -32.27
C ASN A 513 -9.93 -15.48 -31.87
N VAL A 514 -9.60 -16.38 -30.93
CA VAL A 514 -8.20 -16.70 -30.61
C VAL A 514 -7.50 -17.36 -31.81
N ASP A 515 -8.25 -18.05 -32.69
CA ASP A 515 -7.71 -18.64 -33.93
C ASP A 515 -7.11 -17.59 -34.89
N GLU A 516 -7.37 -16.29 -34.70
CA GLU A 516 -6.67 -15.24 -35.47
C GLU A 516 -5.14 -15.22 -35.22
N TYR A 517 -4.66 -15.80 -34.11
CA TYR A 517 -3.24 -15.99 -33.83
C TYR A 517 -2.69 -17.32 -34.40
N GLN A 518 -3.34 -17.89 -35.42
CA GLN A 518 -3.00 -19.22 -35.98
C GLN A 518 -1.52 -19.39 -36.29
N TYR A 519 -0.84 -18.35 -36.80
CA TYR A 519 0.60 -18.38 -37.06
C TYR A 519 1.40 -18.75 -35.80
N PHE A 520 1.10 -18.11 -34.67
CA PHE A 520 1.77 -18.36 -33.39
C PHE A 520 1.33 -19.68 -32.76
N ILE A 521 0.07 -20.07 -32.94
CA ILE A 521 -0.46 -21.35 -32.46
C ILE A 521 0.24 -22.53 -33.17
N THR A 522 0.47 -22.41 -34.47
CA THR A 522 1.07 -23.46 -35.31
C THR A 522 2.59 -23.50 -35.16
N ASN A 523 3.24 -22.34 -35.11
CA ASN A 523 4.71 -22.23 -35.06
C ASN A 523 5.25 -22.07 -33.64
N ASN A 524 4.50 -22.48 -32.62
CA ASN A 524 4.94 -22.36 -31.23
C ASN A 524 6.10 -23.33 -30.97
N GLY A 525 7.35 -22.83 -30.99
CA GLY A 525 8.57 -23.63 -30.75
C GLY A 525 8.68 -24.27 -29.36
N LYS A 526 7.71 -24.05 -28.46
CA LYS A 526 7.58 -24.73 -27.15
C LYS A 526 6.59 -25.90 -27.15
N ASN A 527 5.87 -26.13 -28.26
CA ASN A 527 4.86 -27.17 -28.33
C ASN A 527 5.45 -28.43 -28.98
N THR A 528 5.90 -29.39 -28.17
CA THR A 528 6.28 -30.72 -28.66
C THR A 528 5.07 -31.62 -28.93
N ASP A 529 3.87 -31.20 -28.48
CA ASP A 529 2.61 -31.93 -28.68
C ASP A 529 1.72 -31.18 -29.66
N GLU A 530 1.68 -31.64 -30.92
CA GLU A 530 0.71 -31.19 -31.95
C GLU A 530 -0.77 -31.32 -31.50
N ILE A 531 -1.02 -31.95 -30.35
CA ILE A 531 -2.31 -32.37 -29.84
C ILE A 531 -2.92 -31.37 -28.84
N TYR A 532 -2.16 -30.43 -28.25
CA TYR A 532 -2.74 -29.58 -27.19
C TYR A 532 -3.80 -28.60 -27.72
N ASN A 533 -3.49 -27.93 -28.84
CA ASN A 533 -4.31 -26.87 -29.44
C ASN A 533 -5.44 -27.43 -30.31
N VAL A 534 -6.16 -28.46 -29.86
CA VAL A 534 -7.23 -29.12 -30.60
C VAL A 534 -8.52 -29.19 -29.78
N PRO A 535 -9.70 -29.15 -30.43
CA PRO A 535 -10.97 -29.37 -29.73
C PRO A 535 -10.98 -30.73 -29.02
N ARG A 536 -11.44 -30.76 -27.77
CA ARG A 536 -11.60 -32.00 -26.98
C ARG A 536 -13.07 -32.40 -26.89
N PRO A 537 -13.38 -33.71 -26.81
CA PRO A 537 -14.74 -34.17 -26.53
C PRO A 537 -15.30 -33.53 -25.25
N ASN A 538 -16.59 -33.21 -25.23
CA ASN A 538 -17.35 -32.63 -24.10
C ASN A 538 -17.04 -31.17 -23.74
N LEU A 539 -15.97 -30.57 -24.26
CA LEU A 539 -15.69 -29.14 -24.16
C LEU A 539 -16.33 -28.36 -25.31
N ASN A 540 -16.94 -27.21 -25.00
CA ASN A 540 -17.48 -26.29 -26.00
C ASN A 540 -16.46 -25.23 -26.44
N THR A 541 -15.29 -25.20 -25.81
CA THR A 541 -14.19 -24.27 -26.11
C THR A 541 -12.93 -25.05 -26.44
N LYS A 542 -12.06 -24.48 -27.27
CA LYS A 542 -10.80 -25.08 -27.68
C LYS A 542 -9.69 -24.70 -26.68
N PRO A 543 -8.97 -25.64 -26.06
CA PRO A 543 -7.81 -25.31 -25.25
C PRO A 543 -6.70 -24.70 -26.10
N TYR A 544 -5.92 -23.79 -25.51
CA TYR A 544 -4.80 -23.14 -26.19
C TYR A 544 -3.56 -23.07 -25.32
N PHE A 545 -2.41 -23.26 -25.93
CA PHE A 545 -1.09 -23.02 -25.38
C PHE A 545 -0.16 -22.54 -26.51
N PHE A 546 0.18 -21.26 -26.48
CA PHE A 546 1.03 -20.63 -27.48
C PHE A 546 1.74 -19.40 -26.91
N THR A 547 2.71 -18.87 -27.65
CA THR A 547 3.47 -17.68 -27.26
C THR A 547 3.33 -16.60 -28.32
N VAL A 548 3.23 -15.34 -27.88
CA VAL A 548 3.11 -14.18 -28.77
C VAL A 548 4.22 -13.19 -28.44
N PRO A 549 5.02 -12.73 -29.41
CA PRO A 549 6.07 -11.75 -29.17
C PRO A 549 5.47 -10.40 -28.78
N VAL A 550 6.16 -9.65 -27.93
CA VAL A 550 5.80 -8.28 -27.58
C VAL A 550 6.37 -7.36 -28.66
N PRO A 551 5.54 -6.69 -29.48
CA PRO A 551 6.00 -6.06 -30.73
C PRO A 551 7.14 -5.05 -30.61
N ASP A 552 7.22 -4.33 -29.48
CA ASP A 552 8.23 -3.28 -29.25
C ASP A 552 9.32 -3.69 -28.24
N GLN A 553 9.37 -4.95 -27.82
CA GLN A 553 10.35 -5.48 -26.86
C GLN A 553 11.04 -6.73 -27.43
N GLU A 554 12.23 -6.54 -27.99
CA GLU A 554 13.00 -7.62 -28.62
C GLU A 554 13.26 -8.79 -27.66
N GLY A 555 13.05 -10.02 -28.15
CA GLY A 555 13.25 -11.25 -27.37
C GLY A 555 12.26 -11.45 -26.21
N LYS A 556 11.25 -10.58 -26.06
CA LYS A 556 10.21 -10.72 -25.04
C LYS A 556 8.91 -11.23 -25.66
N GLN A 557 8.21 -12.05 -24.89
CA GLN A 557 6.97 -12.71 -25.31
C GLN A 557 6.03 -12.88 -24.13
N ILE A 558 4.74 -13.03 -24.43
CA ILE A 558 3.74 -13.52 -23.47
C ILE A 558 3.41 -14.98 -23.79
N THR A 559 3.15 -15.77 -22.76
CA THR A 559 2.61 -17.13 -22.87
C THR A 559 1.10 -17.06 -22.68
N CYS A 560 0.34 -17.51 -23.68
CA CYS A 560 -1.11 -17.54 -23.66
C CYS A 560 -1.59 -18.97 -23.40
N ILE A 561 -2.42 -19.16 -22.38
CA ILE A 561 -3.02 -20.45 -22.01
C ILE A 561 -4.53 -20.29 -21.95
N ALA A 562 -5.28 -21.26 -22.46
CA ALA A 562 -6.69 -21.44 -22.17
C ALA A 562 -6.93 -22.91 -21.81
N GLU A 563 -7.30 -23.19 -20.57
CA GLU A 563 -7.49 -24.57 -20.10
C GLU A 563 -8.65 -24.64 -19.09
N PRO A 564 -9.82 -25.18 -19.53
CA PRO A 564 -11.00 -25.31 -18.68
C PRO A 564 -10.81 -26.24 -17.49
N GLU A 565 -10.09 -27.34 -17.67
CA GLU A 565 -10.05 -28.41 -16.69
C GLU A 565 -8.92 -28.18 -15.68
N TYR A 566 -9.27 -28.08 -14.40
CA TYR A 566 -8.33 -27.73 -13.32
C TYR A 566 -7.07 -28.61 -13.31
N ASN A 567 -7.22 -29.94 -13.42
CA ASN A 567 -6.07 -30.86 -13.39
C ASN A 567 -5.13 -30.68 -14.59
N ASN A 568 -5.68 -30.39 -15.79
CA ASN A 568 -4.88 -30.15 -16.97
C ASN A 568 -4.15 -28.82 -16.88
N LEU A 569 -4.83 -27.77 -16.37
CA LEU A 569 -4.22 -26.47 -16.12
C LEU A 569 -3.10 -26.59 -15.08
N GLN A 570 -3.34 -27.35 -14.00
CA GLN A 570 -2.33 -27.63 -12.99
C GLN A 570 -1.11 -28.32 -13.60
N ASN A 571 -1.31 -29.40 -14.35
CA ASN A 571 -0.20 -30.14 -14.96
C ASN A 571 0.61 -29.27 -15.93
N LEU A 572 -0.07 -28.48 -16.76
CA LEU A 572 0.59 -27.55 -17.68
C LEU A 572 1.31 -26.43 -16.92
N PHE A 573 0.68 -25.85 -15.91
CA PHE A 573 1.30 -24.77 -15.14
C PHE A 573 2.54 -25.26 -14.39
N LEU A 574 2.49 -26.44 -13.78
CA LEU A 574 3.63 -27.04 -13.08
C LEU A 574 4.80 -27.36 -14.02
N SER A 575 4.54 -27.73 -15.27
CA SER A 575 5.60 -28.01 -16.25
C SER A 575 6.27 -26.74 -16.76
N LEU A 576 5.52 -25.62 -16.83
CA LEU A 576 6.03 -24.33 -17.29
C LEU A 576 6.67 -23.53 -16.15
N CYS A 577 6.05 -23.53 -14.97
CA CYS A 577 6.44 -22.76 -13.79
C CYS A 577 7.20 -23.67 -12.81
N VAL A 578 8.38 -24.15 -13.21
CA VAL A 578 9.19 -25.02 -12.35
C VAL A 578 9.64 -24.24 -11.10
N LYS A 579 9.41 -24.85 -9.93
CA LYS A 579 9.79 -24.28 -8.64
C LYS A 579 11.28 -24.04 -8.50
#